data_AF-A0A3C1GVY3-F1
#
_entry.id   AF-A0A3C1GVY3-F1
#
_cell.length_a   1.000
_cell.length_b   1.000
_cell.length_c   1.000
_cell.angle_alpha   90.00
_cell.angle_beta   90.00
_cell.angle_gamma   90.00
#
_symmetry.space_group_name_H-M   'P 1'
#
loop_
_entity.id
_entity.type
_entity.pdbx_description
1 polymer ?
#
loop_
_entity_poly.entity_id
_entity_poly.type
_entity_poly.pdbx_seq_one_letter_code
_entity_poly.pdbx_strand_id
1 'polypeptide(L)' 'MIKITTEFITLGQFLKMTDWIDSGGQAKIAVKTLKIFVNNEKEDRRGRKLYPGDEIKVEGKAYRIDK' A
#
# COMPACT_ATOMS: atom_id res chain seq x y z
N MET A 1 10.82 -2.66 -4.92
CA MET A 1 9.77 -3.45 -5.61
C MET A 1 9.19 -4.43 -4.61
N ILE A 2 7.89 -4.66 -4.65
CA ILE A 2 7.19 -5.61 -3.76
C ILE A 2 6.61 -6.72 -4.62
N LYS A 3 7.09 -7.95 -4.40
CA LYS A 3 6.62 -9.13 -5.12
C LYS A 3 5.41 -9.74 -4.43
N ILE A 4 4.40 -10.09 -5.21
CA ILE A 4 3.19 -10.75 -4.72
C ILE A 4 2.93 -12.03 -5.52
N THR A 5 2.52 -13.09 -4.82
CA THR A 5 2.18 -14.37 -5.47
C THR A 5 0.69 -14.48 -5.78
N THR A 6 -0.12 -13.59 -5.22
CA THR A 6 -1.56 -13.47 -5.47
C THR A 6 -1.85 -12.56 -6.65
N GLU A 7 -3.08 -12.55 -7.13
CA GLU A 7 -3.53 -11.62 -8.19
C GLU A 7 -3.41 -10.15 -7.75
N PHE A 8 -3.69 -9.87 -6.47
CA PHE A 8 -3.55 -8.56 -5.86
C PHE A 8 -3.27 -8.69 -4.36
N ILE A 9 -2.82 -7.60 -3.76
CA ILE A 9 -2.84 -7.39 -2.30
C ILE A 9 -3.63 -6.12 -1.98
N THR A 10 -4.06 -5.95 -0.74
CA THR A 10 -4.68 -4.70 -0.29
C THR A 10 -3.63 -3.69 0.17
N LEU A 11 -3.95 -2.40 0.12
CA LEU A 11 -3.09 -1.33 0.64
C LEU A 11 -2.72 -1.57 2.11
N GLY A 12 -3.65 -2.04 2.95
CA GLY A 12 -3.35 -2.39 4.33
C GLY A 12 -2.33 -3.53 4.46
N GLN A 13 -2.41 -4.56 3.61
CA GLN A 13 -1.40 -5.63 3.58
C GLN A 13 -0.06 -5.12 3.11
N PHE A 14 -0.04 -4.30 2.06
CA PHE A 14 1.17 -3.65 1.57
C PHE A 14 1.87 -2.84 2.67
N LEU A 15 1.12 -1.99 3.40
CA LEU A 15 1.67 -1.19 4.50
C LEU A 15 2.29 -2.06 5.59
N LYS A 16 1.69 -3.22 5.88
CA LYS A 16 2.25 -4.19 6.83
C LYS A 16 3.51 -4.86 6.27
N MET A 17 3.52 -5.27 5.01
CA MET A 17 4.67 -5.91 4.36
C MET A 17 5.88 -4.98 4.21
N THR A 18 5.66 -3.67 4.32
CA THR A 18 6.70 -2.63 4.17
C THR A 18 7.01 -1.93 5.49
N ASP A 19 6.58 -2.53 6.62
CA ASP A 19 6.84 -2.07 7.99
C ASP A 19 6.37 -0.64 8.29
N TRP A 20 5.38 -0.13 7.55
CA TRP A 20 4.69 1.12 7.90
C TRP A 20 3.69 0.95 9.04
N ILE A 21 3.24 -0.29 9.27
CA ILE A 21 2.35 -0.68 10.37
C ILE A 21 2.75 -2.05 10.90
N ASP A 22 2.53 -2.28 12.19
CA ASP A 22 2.81 -3.55 12.87
C ASP A 22 1.61 -4.51 12.83
N SER A 23 0.38 -3.96 12.77
CA SER A 23 -0.85 -4.75 12.84
C SER A 23 -1.92 -4.30 11.85
N GLY A 24 -2.82 -5.23 11.49
CA GLY A 24 -3.94 -4.93 10.60
C GLY A 24 -4.91 -3.89 11.16
N GLY A 25 -5.00 -3.76 12.49
CA GLY A 25 -5.82 -2.74 13.16
C GLY A 25 -5.32 -1.31 12.92
N GLN A 26 -4.00 -1.12 12.86
CA GLN A 26 -3.37 0.18 12.60
C GLN A 26 -3.62 0.67 11.17
N ALA A 27 -3.92 -0.23 10.22
CA ALA A 27 -4.11 0.12 8.81
C ALA A 27 -5.18 1.20 8.60
N LYS A 28 -6.27 1.21 9.39
CA LYS A 28 -7.35 2.22 9.28
C LYS A 28 -6.86 3.63 9.61
N ILE A 29 -5.96 3.75 10.59
CA ILE A 29 -5.41 5.04 11.02
C ILE A 29 -4.29 5.46 10.07
N ALA A 30 -3.41 4.52 9.70
CA ALA A 30 -2.29 4.76 8.80
C ALA A 30 -2.73 5.35 7.46
N VAL A 31 -3.75 4.78 6.81
CA VAL A 31 -4.21 5.30 5.50
C VAL A 31 -4.81 6.72 5.55
N LYS A 32 -5.25 7.18 6.72
CA LYS A 32 -5.79 8.53 6.92
C LYS A 32 -4.72 9.53 7.34
N THR A 33 -3.63 9.06 7.92
CA THR A 33 -2.57 9.90 8.50
C THR A 33 -1.38 10.02 7.57
N LEU A 34 -1.00 8.93 6.90
CA LEU A 34 0.09 8.91 5.95
C LEU A 34 -0.34 9.53 4.62
N LYS A 35 0.60 10.22 3.98
CA LYS A 35 0.47 10.73 2.62
C LYS A 35 0.74 9.58 1.64
N ILE A 36 -0.35 8.93 1.21
CA ILE A 36 -0.32 7.80 0.29
C ILE A 36 -0.88 8.19 -1.08
N PHE A 37 -0.18 7.76 -2.13
CA PHE A 37 -0.68 7.79 -3.51
C PHE A 37 -0.57 6.42 -4.15
N VAL A 38 -1.56 6.07 -4.96
CA VAL A 38 -1.52 4.91 -5.86
C VAL A 38 -1.72 5.43 -7.27
N ASN A 39 -0.75 5.21 -8.16
CA ASN A 39 -0.76 5.72 -9.54
C ASN A 39 -1.00 7.25 -9.62
N ASN A 40 -0.35 7.99 -8.71
CA ASN A 40 -0.46 9.45 -8.55
C ASN A 40 -1.82 9.97 -8.03
N GLU A 41 -2.77 9.10 -7.71
CA GLU A 41 -4.02 9.47 -7.04
C GLU A 41 -3.90 9.30 -5.54
N LYS A 42 -4.39 10.28 -4.76
CA LYS A 42 -4.40 10.18 -3.29
C LYS A 42 -5.34 9.04 -2.88
N GLU A 43 -4.87 8.17 -2.00
CA GLU A 43 -5.64 7.01 -1.52
C GLU A 43 -5.63 6.93 0.00
N ASP A 44 -6.81 6.74 0.59
CA ASP A 44 -7.02 6.67 2.04
C ASP A 44 -7.86 5.46 2.48
N ARG A 45 -8.11 4.50 1.57
CA ARG A 45 -8.85 3.27 1.84
C ARG A 45 -7.88 2.10 1.97
N ARG A 46 -7.79 1.55 3.18
CA ARG A 46 -7.00 0.32 3.46
C ARG A 46 -7.36 -0.87 2.58
N GLY A 47 -8.59 -0.91 2.05
CA GLY A 47 -9.11 -1.98 1.19
C GLY A 47 -8.82 -1.80 -0.30
N ARG A 48 -8.13 -0.72 -0.71
CA ARG A 48 -7.71 -0.55 -2.10
C ARG A 48 -6.89 -1.76 -2.54
N LYS A 49 -7.28 -2.38 -3.65
CA LYS A 49 -6.52 -3.46 -4.27
C LYS A 49 -5.34 -2.87 -5.06
N LEU A 50 -4.20 -3.54 -4.96
CA LEU A 50 -2.95 -3.22 -5.63
C LEU A 50 -2.55 -4.41 -6.49
N TYR A 51 -2.38 -4.17 -7.78
CA TYR A 51 -2.09 -5.18 -8.80
C TYR A 51 -0.65 -5.04 -9.30
N PRO A 52 -0.05 -6.09 -9.87
CA PRO A 52 1.25 -5.99 -10.53
C PRO A 52 1.25 -4.86 -11.56
N GLY A 53 2.25 -3.98 -11.47
CA GLY A 53 2.34 -2.76 -12.26
C GLY A 53 1.94 -1.48 -11.52
N ASP A 54 1.16 -1.57 -10.43
CA ASP A 54 0.79 -0.39 -9.64
C ASP A 54 2.00 0.26 -8.97
N GLU A 55 2.03 1.59 -8.98
CA GLU A 55 3.01 2.42 -8.29
C GLU A 55 2.41 3.03 -7.02
N ILE A 56 3.07 2.83 -5.89
CA ILE A 56 2.63 3.32 -4.59
C ILE A 56 3.67 4.28 -4.04
N LYS A 57 3.25 5.46 -3.59
CA LYS A 57 4.11 6.40 -2.87
C LYS A 57 3.56 6.59 -1.46
N VAL A 58 4.38 6.32 -0.44
CA VAL A 58 4.03 6.51 0.99
C VAL A 58 5.07 7.43 1.60
N GLU A 59 4.65 8.60 2.11
CA GLU A 59 5.57 9.60 2.71
C GLU A 59 6.78 9.90 1.83
N GLY A 60 6.56 9.99 0.52
CA GLY A 60 7.62 10.24 -0.47
C GLY A 60 8.45 9.02 -0.87
N LYS A 61 8.34 7.87 -0.20
CA LYS A 61 8.97 6.61 -0.62
C LYS A 61 8.15 5.92 -1.70
N ALA A 62 8.78 5.60 -2.82
CA ALA A 62 8.13 4.96 -3.97
C ALA A 62 8.34 3.44 -3.98
N TYR A 63 7.27 2.73 -4.34
CA TYR A 63 7.21 1.28 -4.46
C TYR A 63 6.47 0.94 -5.75
N ARG A 64 6.76 -0.25 -6.27
CA ARG A 64 6.05 -0.84 -7.41
C ARG A 64 5.71 -2.27 -7.07
N ILE A 65 4.47 -2.68 -7.37
CA ILE A 65 4.04 -4.07 -7.24
C ILE A 65 4.51 -4.84 -8.47
N ASP A 66 5.07 -6.02 -8.21
CA ASP A 66 5.53 -6.94 -9.23
C ASP A 66 5.07 -8.36 -8.90
N LYS A 67 5.14 -9.24 -9.89
CA LYS A 67 4.80 -10.66 -9.75
C LYS A 67 5.98 -11.51 -9.26
#